data_AF-A7AQS2-F1
#
_entry.id   AF-A7AQS2-F1
#
_cell.length_a   1.000
_cell.length_b   1.000
_cell.length_c   1.000
_cell.angle_alpha   90.00
_cell.angle_beta   90.00
_cell.angle_gamma   90.00
#
_symmetry.space_group_name_H-M   'P 1'
#
loop_
_entity.id
_entity.type
_entity.pdbx_description
1 polymer ?
#
loop_
_entity_poly.entity_id
_entity_poly.type
_entity_poly.pdbx_seq_one_letter_code
_entity_poly.pdbx_strand_id
1 'polypeptide(L)'
;MPPVTFISYREDWRATVSDADAAKNDSGIDLDEFLKECQLRLSTDTAIATPKKQYEYVVRGIFKDPCVKFDPLQVMPSEGKSDRSAVLLHDPLFESDRYRQFINTLSNLMETQRLEVYERVIYTRKSVAQSHTAVNFTSKAATDDNTTLELLIHKPPSPLAGKCTLVELDRDRVVASAEDMIIRTVGGTVGIDIVSVLPMVNFEVKNRMFVCGHVFGSHYGTAMQAEIAVLRHYLDCNPQTPLSPNCFLVEIRFMGEGDIESCKARLREYTQLLYNYAEFSFE
;
A
#
# COMPACT_ATOMS: atom_id res chain seq x y z
N MET A 1 16.22 6.67 28.71
CA MET A 1 16.02 6.57 27.24
C MET A 1 15.98 5.09 26.90
N PRO A 2 14.86 4.55 26.38
CA PRO A 2 14.86 3.18 25.90
C PRO A 2 15.67 3.08 24.60
N PRO A 3 16.41 1.99 24.36
CA PRO A 3 17.16 1.79 23.13
C PRO A 3 16.21 1.56 21.94
N VAL A 4 16.58 2.08 20.78
CA VAL A 4 15.94 1.78 19.49
C VAL A 4 16.21 0.30 19.19
N THR A 5 15.18 -0.53 19.30
CA THR A 5 15.26 -1.96 19.02
C THR A 5 15.31 -2.17 17.51
N PHE A 6 16.47 -2.53 16.96
CA PHE A 6 16.58 -3.06 15.60
C PHE A 6 15.97 -4.46 15.57
N ILE A 7 14.83 -4.61 14.92
CA ILE A 7 14.18 -5.91 14.73
C ILE A 7 14.66 -6.50 13.41
N SER A 8 15.33 -7.66 13.52
CA SER A 8 15.75 -8.53 12.42
C SER A 8 14.51 -9.08 11.68
N TYR A 9 14.50 -8.93 10.35
CA TYR A 9 13.52 -9.58 9.48
C TYR A 9 13.85 -11.08 9.40
N ARG A 10 12.92 -11.94 9.87
CA ARG A 10 13.05 -13.40 9.85
C ARG A 10 12.18 -14.00 8.73
N GLU A 11 12.71 -14.91 7.94
CA GLU A 11 12.09 -15.53 6.75
C GLU A 11 11.06 -16.65 7.05
N ASP A 12 10.49 -16.76 8.25
CA ASP A 12 9.62 -17.89 8.62
C ASP A 12 8.13 -17.68 8.27
N TRP A 13 7.82 -17.25 7.03
CA TRP A 13 6.43 -16.92 6.64
C TRP A 13 5.72 -17.96 5.76
N ARG A 14 6.35 -19.10 5.44
CA ARG A 14 5.76 -20.16 4.60
C ARG A 14 5.02 -21.27 5.35
N ALA A 15 4.86 -21.20 6.67
CA ALA A 15 4.29 -22.29 7.45
C ALA A 15 3.08 -21.86 8.30
N THR A 16 1.93 -21.65 7.65
CA THR A 16 0.61 -21.81 8.28
C THR A 16 -0.46 -22.06 7.21
N VAL A 17 -0.46 -23.26 6.65
CA VAL A 17 -1.73 -23.92 6.29
C VAL A 17 -1.90 -25.02 7.31
N SER A 18 -2.66 -24.72 8.37
CA SER A 18 -3.16 -25.76 9.26
C SER A 18 -4.40 -26.32 8.59
N ASP A 19 -4.32 -27.58 8.18
CA ASP A 19 -5.50 -28.42 7.95
C ASP A 19 -6.41 -28.30 9.18
N ALA A 20 -7.65 -27.89 8.96
CA ALA A 20 -8.72 -27.95 9.93
C ALA A 20 -9.95 -28.54 9.23
N ASP A 21 -10.02 -29.87 9.34
CA ASP A 21 -11.19 -30.70 9.55
C ASP A 21 -12.50 -30.41 8.78
N ALA A 22 -12.78 -31.40 7.93
CA ALA A 22 -14.10 -31.87 7.52
C ALA A 22 -15.24 -31.58 8.53
N ALA A 23 -16.08 -30.60 8.18
CA ALA A 23 -17.46 -30.55 8.64
C ALA A 23 -18.37 -30.51 7.41
N LYS A 24 -18.94 -31.66 7.07
CA LYS A 24 -20.14 -31.74 6.23
C LYS A 24 -21.24 -30.99 6.97
N ASN A 25 -21.65 -29.82 6.50
CA ASN A 25 -22.93 -29.22 6.88
C ASN A 25 -23.50 -28.41 5.70
N ASP A 26 -24.73 -28.82 5.36
CA ASP A 26 -25.78 -28.24 4.52
C ASP A 26 -25.54 -26.86 3.87
N SER A 27 -24.87 -26.83 2.72
CA SER A 27 -24.50 -25.61 1.97
C SER A 27 -25.65 -24.91 1.23
N GLY A 28 -26.87 -25.45 1.28
CA GLY A 28 -28.02 -24.94 0.52
C GLY A 28 -28.84 -23.90 1.28
N ILE A 29 -28.98 -24.04 2.59
CA ILE A 29 -29.83 -23.16 3.42
C ILE A 29 -29.12 -21.83 3.70
N ASP A 30 -27.80 -21.87 3.90
CA ASP A 30 -26.98 -20.69 4.20
C ASP A 30 -26.86 -19.74 2.99
N LEU A 31 -26.85 -20.29 1.76
CA LEU A 31 -26.78 -19.50 0.54
C LEU A 31 -28.09 -18.76 0.24
N ASP A 32 -29.23 -19.43 0.45
CA ASP A 32 -30.55 -18.81 0.23
C ASP A 32 -30.87 -17.74 1.28
N GLU A 33 -30.40 -17.92 2.51
CA GLU A 33 -30.53 -16.92 3.59
C GLU A 33 -29.61 -15.71 3.33
N PHE A 34 -28.37 -15.95 2.89
CA PHE A 34 -27.45 -14.90 2.44
C PHE A 34 -28.00 -14.13 1.22
N LEU A 35 -28.56 -14.83 0.22
CA LEU A 35 -29.15 -14.20 -0.96
C LEU A 35 -30.39 -13.36 -0.60
N LYS A 36 -31.22 -13.84 0.33
CA LYS A 36 -32.33 -13.05 0.88
C LYS A 36 -31.84 -11.83 1.63
N GLU A 37 -30.78 -11.93 2.42
CA GLU A 37 -30.19 -10.78 3.11
C GLU A 37 -29.64 -9.74 2.11
N CYS A 38 -28.94 -10.19 1.06
CA CYS A 38 -28.48 -9.31 -0.02
C CYS A 38 -29.63 -8.63 -0.77
N GLN A 39 -30.70 -9.37 -1.11
CA GLN A 39 -31.89 -8.81 -1.75
C GLN A 39 -32.64 -7.84 -0.84
N LEU A 40 -32.73 -8.14 0.45
CA LEU A 40 -33.35 -7.27 1.44
C LEU A 40 -32.59 -5.93 1.51
N ARG A 41 -31.26 -5.97 1.59
CA ARG A 41 -30.39 -4.79 1.59
C ARG A 41 -30.47 -3.96 0.30
N LEU A 42 -30.72 -4.60 -0.84
CA LEU A 42 -30.95 -3.91 -2.13
C LEU A 42 -32.35 -3.29 -2.24
N SER A 43 -33.35 -3.85 -1.56
CA SER A 43 -34.75 -3.39 -1.62
C SER A 43 -35.10 -2.29 -0.61
N THR A 44 -34.33 -2.13 0.46
CA THR A 44 -34.40 -0.95 1.32
C THR A 44 -33.72 0.23 0.65
N ASP A 45 -34.55 1.03 -0.02
CA ASP A 45 -34.26 2.36 -0.59
C ASP A 45 -33.94 3.41 0.50
N THR A 46 -33.29 3.01 1.60
CA THR A 46 -32.43 3.95 2.31
C THR A 46 -31.31 4.24 1.35
N ALA A 47 -31.30 5.43 0.76
CA ALA A 47 -30.14 5.98 0.07
C ALA A 47 -28.92 5.65 0.91
N ILE A 48 -28.19 4.59 0.53
CA ILE A 48 -26.87 4.31 1.07
C ILE A 48 -26.13 5.55 0.65
N ALA A 49 -25.96 6.48 1.59
CA ALA A 49 -25.14 7.65 1.38
C ALA A 49 -23.85 7.09 0.82
N THR A 50 -23.63 7.34 -0.47
CA THR A 50 -22.41 6.88 -1.14
C THR A 50 -21.29 7.33 -0.22
N PRO A 51 -20.48 6.41 0.32
CA PRO A 51 -19.48 6.78 1.31
C PRO A 51 -18.69 7.91 0.69
N LYS A 52 -18.70 9.07 1.35
CA LYS A 52 -17.99 10.27 0.85
C LYS A 52 -16.58 9.81 0.51
N LYS A 53 -16.21 9.92 -0.77
CA LYS A 53 -14.88 9.53 -1.21
C LYS A 53 -13.88 10.39 -0.45
N GLN A 54 -13.10 9.75 0.41
CA GLN A 54 -12.00 10.40 1.09
C GLN A 54 -10.83 10.50 0.12
N TYR A 55 -10.23 11.68 0.08
CA TYR A 55 -9.06 11.96 -0.74
C TYR A 55 -7.83 12.10 0.16
N GLU A 56 -6.71 11.69 -0.41
CA GLU A 56 -5.39 11.87 0.16
C GLU A 56 -4.57 12.72 -0.79
N TYR A 57 -3.96 13.77 -0.25
CA TYR A 57 -3.11 14.71 -0.97
C TYR A 57 -1.66 14.35 -0.69
N VAL A 58 -0.87 14.13 -1.73
CA VAL A 58 0.46 13.54 -1.62
C VAL A 58 1.49 14.36 -2.38
N VAL A 59 2.62 14.64 -1.72
CA VAL A 59 3.84 15.09 -2.39
C VAL A 59 4.91 14.02 -2.21
N ARG A 60 5.63 13.74 -3.30
CA ARG A 60 6.69 12.74 -3.32
C ARG A 60 8.05 13.41 -3.34
N GLY A 61 8.98 12.81 -2.62
CA GLY A 61 10.37 13.15 -2.64
C GLY A 61 11.26 11.94 -2.58
N ILE A 62 12.54 12.16 -2.84
CA ILE A 62 13.55 11.11 -2.86
C ILE A 62 14.60 11.44 -1.81
N PHE A 63 14.75 10.57 -0.83
CA PHE A 63 15.90 10.60 0.08
C PHE A 63 17.06 9.84 -0.56
N LYS A 64 18.24 10.46 -0.60
CA LYS A 64 19.49 9.82 -1.05
C LYS A 64 20.58 10.14 -0.04
N ASP A 65 21.42 9.15 0.25
CA ASP A 65 22.68 9.38 0.94
C ASP A 65 23.85 9.22 -0.05
N PRO A 66 24.56 10.32 -0.40
CA PRO A 66 25.71 10.24 -1.30
C PRO A 66 26.88 9.44 -0.73
N CYS A 67 26.91 9.21 0.58
CA CYS A 67 27.94 8.40 1.24
C CYS A 67 27.70 6.89 1.06
N VAL A 68 26.48 6.47 0.73
CA VAL A 68 26.16 5.06 0.49
C VAL A 68 26.42 4.74 -0.98
N LYS A 69 27.45 3.93 -1.23
CA LYS A 69 27.75 3.40 -2.56
C LYS A 69 27.16 2.00 -2.67
N PHE A 70 26.20 1.83 -3.56
CA PHE A 70 25.70 0.51 -3.91
C PHE A 70 26.58 -0.09 -5.00
N ASP A 71 27.10 -1.29 -4.75
CA ASP A 71 27.76 -2.10 -5.76
C ASP A 71 26.75 -3.09 -6.36
N PRO A 72 26.30 -2.91 -7.61
CA PRO A 72 25.34 -3.80 -8.25
C PRO A 72 25.81 -5.26 -8.33
N LEU A 73 27.13 -5.50 -8.28
CA LEU A 73 27.72 -6.83 -8.41
C LEU A 73 27.65 -7.65 -7.12
N GLN A 74 27.42 -7.01 -5.96
CA GLN A 74 27.26 -7.70 -4.67
C GLN A 74 25.82 -8.13 -4.38
N VAL A 75 24.85 -7.71 -5.19
CA VAL A 75 23.40 -7.99 -5.00
C VAL A 75 22.88 -9.08 -5.94
N MET A 76 23.72 -9.61 -6.82
CA MET A 76 23.41 -10.86 -7.51
C MET A 76 23.41 -12.00 -6.48
N PRO A 77 22.33 -12.78 -6.36
CA PRO A 77 22.35 -13.95 -5.52
C PRO A 77 23.43 -14.89 -6.08
N SER A 78 24.48 -15.15 -5.31
CA SER A 78 25.36 -16.28 -5.62
C SER A 78 24.47 -17.52 -5.66
N GLU A 79 24.39 -18.19 -6.81
CA GLU A 79 23.83 -19.54 -6.92
C GLU A 79 24.68 -20.49 -6.06
N GLY A 80 24.44 -20.49 -4.76
CA GLY A 80 25.34 -21.05 -3.79
C GLY A 80 24.59 -21.37 -2.51
N LYS A 81 24.11 -22.62 -2.44
CA LYS A 81 23.72 -23.39 -1.24
C LYS A 81 22.98 -22.61 -0.14
N SER A 82 21.68 -22.89 -0.05
CA SER A 82 20.82 -22.48 1.06
C SER A 82 21.27 -23.13 2.37
N ASP A 83 22.17 -22.48 3.10
CA ASP A 83 22.24 -22.65 4.54
C ASP A 83 21.17 -21.75 5.17
N ARG A 84 20.23 -22.37 5.89
CA ARG A 84 19.12 -21.74 6.60
C ARG A 84 19.58 -20.98 7.85
N SER A 85 20.66 -20.21 7.75
CA SER A 85 20.97 -19.16 8.73
C SER A 85 20.35 -17.88 8.23
N ALA A 86 19.43 -17.30 9.01
CA ALA A 86 18.72 -16.06 8.71
C ALA A 86 19.63 -15.04 8.00
N VAL A 87 19.41 -14.83 6.70
CA VAL A 87 20.09 -13.79 5.95
C VAL A 87 19.52 -12.48 6.47
N LEU A 88 20.23 -11.87 7.41
CA LEU A 88 19.96 -10.50 7.85
C LEU A 88 19.97 -9.62 6.61
N LEU A 89 18.80 -9.08 6.26
CA LEU A 89 18.63 -8.13 5.17
C LEU A 89 19.43 -6.87 5.51
N HIS A 90 20.66 -6.79 5.00
CA HIS A 90 21.57 -5.68 5.22
C HIS A 90 21.37 -4.66 4.10
N ASP A 91 20.44 -3.74 4.28
CA ASP A 91 20.31 -2.58 3.39
C ASP A 91 21.21 -1.44 3.91
N PRO A 92 22.30 -1.10 3.21
CA PRO A 92 23.26 -0.10 3.70
C PRO A 92 22.64 1.30 3.87
N LEU A 93 21.50 1.59 3.22
CA LEU A 93 20.80 2.86 3.42
C LEU A 93 20.09 2.94 4.77
N PHE A 94 19.66 1.83 5.38
CA PHE A 94 19.11 1.86 6.74
C PHE A 94 20.20 2.10 7.79
N GLU A 95 21.46 1.84 7.46
CA GLU A 95 22.60 2.01 8.36
C GLU A 95 23.28 3.36 8.27
N SER A 96 22.97 4.12 7.21
CA SER A 96 23.44 5.49 6.97
C SER A 96 23.19 6.40 8.18
N ASP A 97 24.21 7.15 8.58
CA ASP A 97 24.07 8.16 9.63
C ASP A 97 23.13 9.30 9.20
N ARG A 98 23.13 9.67 7.92
CA ARG A 98 22.20 10.66 7.38
C ARG A 98 20.76 10.18 7.48
N TYR A 99 20.52 8.90 7.21
CA TYR A 99 19.21 8.27 7.38
C TYR A 99 18.78 8.29 8.85
N ARG A 100 19.66 7.91 9.78
CA ARG A 100 19.39 7.98 11.23
C ARG A 100 19.05 9.38 11.68
N GLN A 101 19.80 10.39 11.24
CA GLN A 101 19.50 11.80 11.56
C GLN A 101 18.13 12.23 11.01
N PHE A 102 17.80 11.80 9.79
CA PHE A 102 16.51 12.10 9.17
C PHE A 102 15.35 11.48 9.97
N ILE A 103 15.44 10.19 10.29
CA ILE A 103 14.43 9.48 11.08
C ILE A 103 14.29 10.07 12.49
N ASN A 104 15.39 10.44 13.14
CA ASN A 104 15.36 11.10 14.45
C ASN A 104 14.70 12.49 14.37
N THR A 105 14.97 13.24 13.31
CA THR A 105 14.31 14.53 13.07
C THR A 105 12.80 14.36 12.93
N LEU A 106 12.36 13.39 12.12
CA LEU A 106 10.93 13.09 11.96
C LEU A 106 10.28 12.63 13.28
N SER A 107 10.97 11.81 14.06
CA SER A 107 10.49 11.34 15.38
C SER A 107 10.30 12.48 16.38
N ASN A 108 11.07 13.58 16.24
CA ASN A 108 10.92 14.76 17.09
C ASN A 108 9.87 15.75 16.56
N LEU A 109 9.62 15.75 15.25
CA LEU A 109 8.65 16.62 14.58
C LEU A 109 7.22 16.07 14.70
N MET A 110 7.07 14.75 14.70
CA MET A 110 5.79 14.05 14.58
C MET A 110 5.40 13.37 15.89
N GLU A 111 4.10 13.22 16.12
CA GLU A 111 3.54 12.68 17.37
C GLU A 111 3.68 11.16 17.48
N THR A 112 3.61 10.47 16.34
CA THR A 112 3.55 9.01 16.28
C THR A 112 4.53 8.46 15.25
N GLN A 113 4.99 7.24 15.48
CA GLN A 113 5.81 6.48 14.55
C GLN A 113 5.30 5.04 14.50
N ARG A 114 5.16 4.51 13.29
CA ARG A 114 4.83 3.10 13.04
C ARG A 114 5.67 2.53 11.92
N LEU A 115 5.88 1.22 11.98
CA LEU A 115 6.40 0.46 10.85
C LEU A 115 5.25 0.11 9.91
N GLU A 116 5.50 0.29 8.62
CA GLU A 116 4.57 -0.09 7.57
C GLU A 116 5.24 -1.15 6.70
N VAL A 117 4.56 -2.28 6.53
CA VAL A 117 5.05 -3.41 5.74
C VAL A 117 3.86 -4.01 5.00
N TYR A 118 3.94 -4.06 3.67
CA TYR A 118 2.88 -4.60 2.83
C TYR A 118 3.40 -5.12 1.50
N GLU A 119 2.65 -6.05 0.90
CA GLU A 119 2.77 -6.36 -0.53
C GLU A 119 1.82 -5.49 -1.31
N ARG A 120 2.34 -4.79 -2.31
CA ARG A 120 1.59 -4.00 -3.27
C ARG A 120 1.37 -4.83 -4.52
N VAL A 121 0.12 -5.15 -4.82
CA VAL A 121 -0.27 -5.93 -5.99
C VAL A 121 -1.16 -5.08 -6.88
N ILE A 122 -0.74 -4.86 -8.11
CA ILE A 122 -1.55 -4.17 -9.12
C ILE A 122 -2.26 -5.22 -9.96
N TYR A 123 -3.57 -5.09 -10.04
CA TYR A 123 -4.45 -5.89 -10.87
C TYR A 123 -4.99 -5.06 -12.03
N THR A 124 -5.21 -5.71 -13.17
CA THR A 124 -5.96 -5.12 -14.28
C THR A 124 -7.03 -6.11 -14.70
N ARG A 125 -8.23 -5.59 -14.98
CA ARG A 125 -9.31 -6.43 -15.49
C ARG A 125 -8.92 -6.94 -16.87
N LYS A 126 -8.94 -8.26 -17.07
CA LYS A 126 -8.80 -8.83 -18.41
C LYS A 126 -9.97 -8.35 -19.24
N SER A 127 -9.68 -7.91 -20.47
CA SER A 127 -10.74 -7.73 -21.46
C SER A 127 -11.46 -9.06 -21.57
N VAL A 128 -12.77 -9.04 -21.32
CA VAL A 128 -13.61 -10.21 -21.58
C VAL A 128 -13.67 -10.30 -23.10
N ALA A 129 -12.72 -11.02 -23.70
CA ALA A 129 -12.85 -11.47 -25.08
C ALA A 129 -14.20 -12.17 -25.14
N GLN A 130 -15.16 -11.54 -25.82
CA GLN A 130 -16.60 -11.81 -25.77
C GLN A 130 -16.87 -13.29 -25.54
N SER A 131 -17.10 -13.69 -24.29
CA SER A 131 -17.60 -15.02 -24.00
C SER A 131 -18.95 -15.10 -24.69
N HIS A 132 -19.13 -16.05 -25.61
CA HIS A 132 -20.34 -16.28 -26.42
C HIS A 132 -21.60 -16.62 -25.61
N THR A 133 -21.66 -16.24 -24.35
CA THR A 133 -22.80 -16.39 -23.46
C THR A 133 -22.93 -15.09 -22.67
N ALA A 134 -23.65 -14.13 -23.27
CA ALA A 134 -24.04 -12.91 -22.58
C ALA A 134 -25.00 -13.27 -21.44
N VAL A 135 -24.50 -13.31 -20.21
CA VAL A 135 -25.37 -13.28 -19.04
C VAL A 135 -25.72 -11.80 -18.82
N ASN A 136 -26.94 -11.43 -19.21
CA ASN A 136 -27.45 -10.05 -19.35
C ASN A 136 -27.63 -9.28 -18.02
N PHE A 137 -26.67 -9.31 -17.09
CA PHE A 137 -26.78 -8.59 -15.81
C PHE A 137 -25.82 -7.41 -15.65
N THR A 138 -24.95 -7.13 -16.61
CA THR A 138 -24.06 -5.96 -16.58
C THR A 138 -24.25 -5.11 -17.83
N SER A 139 -24.50 -3.80 -17.66
CA SER A 139 -24.58 -2.86 -18.77
C SER A 139 -23.26 -2.83 -19.54
N LYS A 140 -23.32 -2.67 -20.87
CA LYS A 140 -22.13 -2.61 -21.75
C LYS A 140 -21.07 -1.60 -21.29
N ALA A 141 -21.47 -0.54 -20.60
CA ALA A 141 -20.55 0.45 -20.01
C ALA A 141 -19.68 -0.15 -18.88
N ALA A 142 -20.20 -1.10 -18.08
CA ALA A 142 -19.47 -1.75 -16.99
C ALA A 142 -18.45 -2.81 -17.46
N THR A 143 -18.46 -3.15 -18.75
CA THR A 143 -17.55 -4.14 -19.37
C THR A 143 -16.36 -3.52 -20.10
N ASP A 144 -16.44 -2.24 -20.49
CA ASP A 144 -15.38 -1.57 -21.29
C ASP A 144 -14.40 -0.74 -20.44
N ASP A 145 -14.68 -0.54 -19.14
CA ASP A 145 -13.76 0.19 -18.27
C ASP A 145 -12.54 -0.68 -17.97
N ASN A 146 -11.37 -0.21 -18.39
CA ASN A 146 -10.06 -0.78 -18.11
C ASN A 146 -9.69 -0.55 -16.63
N THR A 147 -10.49 -1.12 -15.72
CA THR A 147 -10.36 -0.94 -14.28
C THR A 147 -9.03 -1.52 -13.82
N THR A 148 -8.20 -0.67 -13.25
CA THR A 148 -6.97 -1.06 -12.56
C THR A 148 -7.24 -1.01 -11.07
N LEU A 149 -6.89 -2.07 -10.34
CA LEU A 149 -7.02 -2.12 -8.88
C LEU A 149 -5.64 -2.22 -8.25
N GLU A 150 -5.45 -1.54 -7.14
CA GLU A 150 -4.28 -1.69 -6.28
C GLU A 150 -4.71 -2.34 -4.97
N LEU A 151 -4.04 -3.43 -4.63
CA LEU A 151 -4.25 -4.16 -3.40
C LEU A 151 -2.99 -4.07 -2.54
N LEU A 152 -3.13 -3.56 -1.32
CA LEU A 152 -2.08 -3.52 -0.31
C LEU A 152 -2.36 -4.61 0.72
N ILE A 153 -1.55 -5.66 0.74
CA ILE A 153 -1.66 -6.79 1.67
C ILE A 153 -0.71 -6.51 2.85
N HIS A 154 -1.26 -6.09 3.99
CA HIS A 154 -0.45 -5.66 5.13
C HIS A 154 0.11 -6.85 5.91
N LYS A 155 1.39 -6.76 6.27
CA LYS A 155 2.14 -7.80 6.98
C LYS A 155 2.68 -7.29 8.32
N PRO A 156 2.95 -8.20 9.29
CA PRO A 156 3.66 -7.82 10.50
C PRO A 156 5.00 -7.16 10.19
N PRO A 157 5.47 -6.17 10.97
CA PRO A 157 4.88 -5.64 12.22
C PRO A 157 3.86 -4.50 12.01
N SER A 158 3.29 -4.32 10.81
CA SER A 158 2.28 -3.29 10.58
C SER A 158 1.07 -3.46 11.51
N PRO A 159 0.50 -2.38 12.08
CA PRO A 159 -0.74 -2.46 12.87
C PRO A 159 -1.94 -2.92 12.03
N LEU A 160 -1.84 -2.89 10.70
CA LEU A 160 -2.86 -3.38 9.78
C LEU A 160 -2.63 -4.83 9.34
N ALA A 161 -1.64 -5.53 9.91
CA ALA A 161 -1.32 -6.90 9.53
C ALA A 161 -2.55 -7.81 9.51
N GLY A 162 -2.68 -8.61 8.44
CA GLY A 162 -3.83 -9.49 8.22
C GLY A 162 -5.04 -8.80 7.57
N LYS A 163 -4.98 -7.49 7.33
CA LYS A 163 -5.96 -6.75 6.54
C LYS A 163 -5.41 -6.41 5.15
N CYS A 164 -6.31 -6.13 4.23
CA CYS A 164 -5.97 -5.61 2.92
C CYS A 164 -6.59 -4.23 2.71
N THR A 165 -5.91 -3.36 1.98
CA THR A 165 -6.47 -2.10 1.48
C THR A 165 -6.65 -2.22 -0.02
N LEU A 166 -7.88 -2.04 -0.51
CA LEU A 166 -8.20 -2.06 -1.93
C LEU A 166 -8.45 -0.63 -2.41
N VAL A 167 -7.69 -0.20 -3.41
CA VAL A 167 -7.78 1.11 -4.05
C VAL A 167 -8.14 0.91 -5.52
N GLU A 168 -9.18 1.60 -5.98
CA GLU A 168 -9.47 1.67 -7.41
C GLU A 168 -8.57 2.74 -8.05
N LEU A 169 -7.75 2.33 -9.01
CA LEU A 169 -6.88 3.21 -9.77
C LEU A 169 -7.62 3.62 -11.05
N ASP A 170 -8.26 4.78 -10.99
CA ASP A 170 -8.88 5.39 -12.15
C ASP A 170 -7.80 6.08 -12.99
N ARG A 171 -7.46 5.51 -14.15
CA ARG A 171 -6.42 6.05 -15.04
C ARG A 171 -6.78 7.42 -15.61
N ASP A 172 -8.08 7.72 -15.71
CA ASP A 172 -8.59 8.98 -16.23
C ASP A 172 -8.86 10.00 -15.10
N ARG A 173 -8.77 9.56 -13.84
CA ARG A 173 -8.95 10.40 -12.64
C ARG A 173 -7.83 10.19 -11.62
N VAL A 174 -6.58 10.41 -12.04
CA VAL A 174 -5.75 11.25 -11.16
C VAL A 174 -6.52 12.55 -11.06
N VAL A 175 -7.25 12.76 -9.96
CA VAL A 175 -8.19 13.87 -9.78
C VAL A 175 -7.36 15.14 -9.69
N ALA A 176 -6.90 15.65 -10.83
CA ALA A 176 -5.87 16.67 -11.01
C ALA A 176 -4.51 16.34 -10.37
N SER A 177 -3.46 16.22 -11.19
CA SER A 177 -2.18 16.81 -10.76
C SER A 177 -2.41 18.31 -10.83
N ALA A 178 -2.73 18.94 -9.70
CA ALA A 178 -2.34 20.35 -9.60
C ALA A 178 -0.81 20.30 -9.62
N GLU A 179 -0.15 21.18 -10.39
CA GLU A 179 1.32 21.17 -10.67
C GLU A 179 2.26 20.96 -9.46
N ASP A 180 1.72 20.95 -8.23
CA ASP A 180 2.43 20.74 -6.97
C ASP A 180 1.91 19.59 -6.07
N MET A 181 0.93 18.76 -6.46
CA MET A 181 0.49 17.62 -5.62
C MET A 181 -0.31 16.55 -6.37
N ILE A 182 -0.25 15.32 -5.86
CA ILE A 182 -1.04 14.18 -6.32
C ILE A 182 -2.27 14.01 -5.42
N ILE A 183 -3.46 13.97 -6.00
CA ILE A 183 -4.71 13.66 -5.28
C ILE A 183 -5.10 12.20 -5.59
N ARG A 184 -5.11 11.34 -4.57
CA ARG A 184 -5.51 9.93 -4.68
C ARG A 184 -6.73 9.62 -3.82
N THR A 185 -7.52 8.63 -4.25
CA THR A 185 -8.66 8.15 -3.46
C THR A 185 -8.16 7.22 -2.36
N VAL A 186 -8.67 7.37 -1.14
CA VAL A 186 -8.35 6.47 -0.03
C VAL A 186 -9.06 5.13 -0.24
N GLY A 187 -8.29 4.04 -0.19
CA GLY A 187 -8.80 2.68 -0.38
C GLY A 187 -9.66 2.18 0.77
N GLY A 188 -10.58 1.26 0.46
CA GLY A 188 -11.38 0.55 1.45
C GLY A 188 -10.59 -0.58 2.10
N THR A 189 -10.82 -0.81 3.39
CA THR A 189 -10.28 -2.01 4.07
C THR A 189 -11.14 -3.22 3.72
N VAL A 190 -10.49 -4.29 3.25
CA VAL A 190 -11.13 -5.55 2.85
C VAL A 190 -10.41 -6.73 3.50
N GLY A 191 -11.10 -7.88 3.59
CA GLY A 191 -10.50 -9.13 4.06
C GLY A 191 -9.46 -9.70 3.10
N ILE A 192 -8.55 -10.52 3.61
CA ILE A 192 -7.46 -11.14 2.82
C ILE A 192 -7.97 -12.07 1.72
N ASP A 193 -9.19 -12.59 1.86
CA ASP A 193 -9.86 -13.44 0.86
C ASP A 193 -10.02 -12.76 -0.50
N ILE A 194 -9.95 -11.42 -0.54
CA ILE A 194 -9.99 -10.67 -1.81
C ILE A 194 -8.89 -11.12 -2.79
N VAL A 195 -7.75 -11.62 -2.29
CA VAL A 195 -6.63 -12.10 -3.10
C VAL A 195 -7.03 -13.30 -3.97
N SER A 196 -7.91 -14.17 -3.46
CA SER A 196 -8.43 -15.33 -4.21
C SER A 196 -9.64 -14.97 -5.07
N VAL A 197 -10.46 -14.01 -4.63
CA VAL A 197 -11.65 -13.54 -5.35
C VAL A 197 -11.28 -12.80 -6.64
N LEU A 198 -10.28 -11.90 -6.61
CA LEU A 198 -9.94 -11.06 -7.78
C LEU A 198 -9.65 -11.85 -9.07
N PRO A 199 -8.83 -12.93 -9.04
CA PRO A 199 -8.67 -13.80 -10.21
C PRO A 199 -9.97 -14.44 -10.72
N MET A 200 -10.91 -14.78 -9.83
CA MET A 200 -12.20 -15.39 -10.19
C MET A 200 -13.12 -14.42 -10.93
N VAL A 201 -12.97 -13.12 -10.67
CA VAL A 201 -13.71 -12.05 -11.36
C VAL A 201 -12.92 -11.42 -12.51
N ASN A 202 -12.04 -12.22 -13.14
CA ASN A 202 -11.25 -11.86 -14.33
C ASN A 202 -10.23 -10.73 -14.14
N PHE A 203 -9.71 -10.51 -12.94
CA PHE A 203 -8.53 -9.65 -12.76
C PHE A 203 -7.25 -10.45 -12.87
N GLU A 204 -6.26 -9.90 -13.56
CA GLU A 204 -4.90 -10.44 -13.60
C GLU A 204 -3.92 -9.55 -12.89
N VAL A 205 -2.93 -10.18 -12.26
CA VAL A 205 -1.81 -9.48 -11.65
C VAL A 205 -0.94 -8.89 -12.76
N LYS A 206 -0.70 -7.59 -12.72
CA LYS A 206 0.24 -6.87 -13.59
C LYS A 206 1.59 -6.63 -12.94
N ASN A 207 1.58 -6.31 -11.64
CA ASN A 207 2.80 -5.97 -10.92
C ASN A 207 2.69 -6.40 -9.46
N ARG A 208 3.82 -6.79 -8.86
CA ARG A 208 3.95 -7.13 -7.44
C ARG A 208 5.21 -6.50 -6.90
N MET A 209 5.08 -5.84 -5.76
CA MET A 209 6.20 -5.25 -5.04
C MET A 209 6.03 -5.48 -3.55
N PHE A 210 7.16 -5.61 -2.85
CA PHE A 210 7.17 -5.55 -1.40
C PHE A 210 7.60 -4.15 -0.97
N VAL A 211 6.89 -3.57 -0.01
CA VAL A 211 7.17 -2.24 0.52
C VAL A 211 7.32 -2.31 2.02
N CYS A 212 8.39 -1.71 2.54
CA CYS A 212 8.58 -1.54 3.98
C CYS A 212 9.12 -0.16 4.30
N GLY A 213 8.85 0.34 5.50
CA GLY A 213 9.37 1.63 5.92
C GLY A 213 8.79 2.14 7.23
N HIS A 214 9.10 3.40 7.51
CA HIS A 214 8.60 4.12 8.68
C HIS A 214 7.57 5.14 8.25
N VAL A 215 6.46 5.20 8.98
CA VAL A 215 5.43 6.22 8.82
C VAL A 215 5.32 7.01 10.11
N PHE A 216 5.37 8.33 9.98
CA PHE A 216 5.29 9.28 11.07
C PHE A 216 4.01 10.08 10.95
N GLY A 217 3.19 10.10 11.99
CA GLY A 217 1.88 10.77 11.97
C GLY A 217 1.81 11.94 12.95
N SER A 218 1.12 13.00 12.53
CA SER A 218 0.75 14.15 13.36
C SER A 218 -0.75 14.39 13.26
N HIS A 219 -1.37 14.81 14.37
CA HIS A 219 -2.80 15.07 14.50
C HIS A 219 -3.66 13.85 14.17
N TYR A 220 -3.22 12.67 14.64
CA TYR A 220 -3.86 11.39 14.38
C TYR A 220 -5.34 11.41 14.80
N GLY A 221 -6.23 10.97 13.90
CA GLY A 221 -7.68 10.92 14.15
C GLY A 221 -8.42 12.25 13.96
N THR A 222 -7.73 13.30 13.49
CA THR A 222 -8.37 14.57 13.10
C THR A 222 -8.56 14.66 11.59
N ALA A 223 -9.43 15.55 11.13
CA ALA A 223 -9.62 15.85 9.70
C ALA A 223 -8.40 16.51 9.02
N MET A 224 -7.32 16.72 9.77
CA MET A 224 -6.11 17.42 9.36
C MET A 224 -4.86 16.54 9.61
N GLN A 225 -5.03 15.22 9.52
CA GLN A 225 -3.97 14.26 9.76
C GLN A 225 -2.90 14.37 8.66
N ALA A 226 -1.66 14.58 9.08
CA ALA A 226 -0.48 14.56 8.22
C ALA A 226 0.34 13.31 8.53
N GLU A 227 0.75 12.60 7.48
CA GLU A 227 1.69 11.48 7.58
C GLU A 227 2.91 11.73 6.71
N ILE A 228 4.08 11.37 7.21
CA ILE A 228 5.33 11.34 6.45
C ILE A 228 5.79 9.90 6.40
N ALA A 229 5.79 9.31 5.22
CA ALA A 229 6.22 7.93 5.01
C ALA A 229 7.60 7.91 4.35
N VAL A 230 8.54 7.14 4.91
CA VAL A 230 9.86 6.88 4.33
C VAL A 230 9.93 5.40 3.99
N LEU A 231 9.82 5.10 2.69
CA LEU A 231 9.51 3.78 2.16
C LEU A 231 10.61 3.24 1.25
N ARG A 232 10.86 1.94 1.39
CA ARG A 232 11.72 1.13 0.54
C ARG A 232 10.87 0.18 -0.28
N HIS A 233 11.12 0.12 -1.58
CA HIS A 233 10.38 -0.72 -2.52
C HIS A 233 11.30 -1.82 -3.04
N TYR A 234 10.76 -3.03 -3.15
CA TYR A 234 11.45 -4.22 -3.61
C TYR A 234 10.68 -4.89 -4.74
N LEU A 235 11.38 -5.24 -5.80
CA LEU A 235 10.81 -5.89 -6.99
C LEU A 235 10.41 -7.33 -6.69
N ASP A 236 9.33 -7.80 -7.30
CA ASP A 236 8.86 -9.18 -7.27
C ASP A 236 8.68 -9.77 -5.87
N CYS A 237 8.38 -8.91 -4.90
CA CYS A 237 8.35 -9.24 -3.47
C CYS A 237 9.64 -9.89 -2.94
N ASN A 238 10.78 -9.67 -3.62
CA ASN A 238 12.09 -10.14 -3.20
C ASN A 238 12.80 -9.06 -2.38
N PRO A 239 12.94 -9.23 -1.05
CA PRO A 239 13.57 -8.22 -0.19
C PRO A 239 15.07 -8.02 -0.48
N GLN A 240 15.68 -8.83 -1.35
CA GLN A 240 17.07 -8.67 -1.79
C GLN A 240 17.20 -7.78 -3.03
N THR A 241 16.09 -7.44 -3.71
CA THR A 241 16.13 -6.70 -4.98
C THR A 241 15.40 -5.36 -4.83
N PRO A 242 16.05 -4.34 -4.23
CA PRO A 242 15.44 -3.02 -4.11
C PRO A 242 15.18 -2.45 -5.51
N LEU A 243 13.98 -1.90 -5.72
CA LEU A 243 13.57 -1.23 -6.96
C LEU A 243 14.54 -0.09 -7.31
N SER A 244 14.93 0.67 -6.29
CA SER A 244 15.86 1.80 -6.41
C SER A 244 16.95 1.67 -5.35
N PRO A 245 18.10 1.05 -5.65
CA PRO A 245 19.08 0.66 -4.64
C PRO A 245 19.65 1.81 -3.82
N ASN A 246 19.71 3.02 -4.40
CA ASN A 246 20.35 4.21 -3.81
C ASN A 246 19.38 5.20 -3.15
N CYS A 247 18.08 4.89 -3.03
CA CYS A 247 17.15 5.85 -2.44
C CYS A 247 15.97 5.25 -1.68
N PHE A 248 15.38 6.07 -0.82
CA PHE A 248 14.04 5.85 -0.27
C PHE A 248 13.05 6.79 -0.94
N LEU A 249 11.83 6.30 -1.12
CA LEU A 249 10.70 7.16 -1.44
C LEU A 249 10.23 7.84 -0.16
N VAL A 250 10.11 9.16 -0.18
CA VAL A 250 9.49 9.93 0.89
C VAL A 250 8.14 10.42 0.38
N GLU A 251 7.06 10.09 1.07
CA GLU A 251 5.73 10.64 0.78
C GLU A 251 5.26 11.50 1.95
N ILE A 252 4.88 12.74 1.68
CA ILE A 252 4.12 13.56 2.64
C ILE A 252 2.66 13.44 2.20
N ARG A 253 1.82 12.95 3.11
CA ARG A 253 0.43 12.57 2.90
C ARG A 253 -0.46 13.40 3.80
N PHE A 254 -1.54 13.91 3.26
CA PHE A 254 -2.57 14.60 4.02
C PHE A 254 -3.91 13.94 3.77
N MET A 255 -4.58 13.49 4.83
CA MET A 255 -5.89 12.84 4.74
C MET A 255 -6.96 13.78 5.28
N GLY A 256 -7.97 14.12 4.46
CA GLY A 256 -9.09 14.94 4.94
C GLY A 256 -9.99 15.55 3.88
N GLU A 257 -11.10 16.13 4.33
CA GLU A 257 -12.05 16.92 3.53
C GLU A 257 -11.65 18.42 3.49
N GLY A 258 -10.39 18.75 3.78
CA GLY A 258 -9.89 20.13 3.79
C GLY A 258 -9.91 20.77 2.40
N ASP A 259 -9.94 22.10 2.34
CA ASP A 259 -9.79 22.82 1.08
C ASP A 259 -8.39 22.56 0.48
N ILE A 260 -8.34 22.47 -0.85
CA ILE A 260 -7.12 22.08 -1.60
C ILE A 260 -5.97 23.03 -1.31
N GLU A 261 -6.24 24.33 -1.16
CA GLU A 261 -5.21 25.35 -0.93
C GLU A 261 -4.58 25.22 0.46
N SER A 262 -5.37 24.94 1.49
CA SER A 262 -4.85 24.63 2.83
C SER A 262 -3.99 23.37 2.83
N CYS A 263 -4.42 22.32 2.11
CA CYS A 263 -3.62 21.10 1.96
C CYS A 263 -2.29 21.41 1.26
N LYS A 264 -2.33 22.22 0.19
CA LYS A 264 -1.15 22.69 -0.55
C LYS A 264 -0.17 23.45 0.33
N ALA A 265 -0.66 24.40 1.12
CA ALA A 265 0.16 25.23 1.99
C ALA A 265 0.89 24.37 3.04
N ARG A 266 0.19 23.41 3.65
CA ARG A 266 0.79 22.47 4.60
C ARG A 266 1.80 21.53 3.95
N LEU A 267 1.49 20.97 2.78
CA LEU A 267 2.43 20.14 2.03
C LEU A 267 3.71 20.94 1.75
N ARG A 268 3.59 22.20 1.32
CA ARG A 268 4.75 23.09 1.12
C ARG A 268 5.55 23.33 2.40
N GLU A 269 4.89 23.57 3.53
CA GLU A 269 5.57 23.71 4.83
C GLU A 269 6.42 22.47 5.16
N TYR A 270 5.86 21.27 5.06
CA TYR A 270 6.63 20.04 5.30
C TYR A 270 7.76 19.84 4.28
N THR A 271 7.54 20.12 2.99
CA THR A 271 8.64 20.04 2.00
C THR A 271 9.78 21.01 2.31
N GLN A 272 9.46 22.23 2.78
CA GLN A 272 10.45 23.23 3.21
C GLN A 272 11.15 22.84 4.51
N LEU A 273 10.50 22.14 5.43
CA LEU A 273 11.15 21.62 6.64
C LEU A 273 12.12 20.47 6.31
N LEU A 274 11.80 19.67 5.30
CA LEU A 274 12.52 18.45 4.97
C LEU A 274 13.50 18.57 3.78
N TYR A 275 13.64 19.76 3.19
CA TYR A 275 14.47 20.00 1.99
C TYR A 275 15.94 19.57 2.13
N ASN A 276 16.49 19.59 3.35
CA ASN A 276 17.87 19.15 3.62
C ASN A 276 18.03 17.61 3.55
N TYR A 277 16.93 16.86 3.63
CA TYR A 277 16.94 15.40 3.68
C TYR A 277 16.41 14.75 2.41
N ALA A 278 15.38 15.32 1.79
CA ALA A 278 14.74 14.74 0.61
C ALA A 278 14.53 15.79 -0.49
N GLU A 279 14.74 15.34 -1.73
CA GLU A 279 14.47 16.12 -2.95
C GLU A 279 13.00 15.92 -3.33
N PHE A 280 12.14 16.90 -3.10
CA PHE A 280 10.72 16.83 -3.47
C PHE A 280 10.49 17.28 -4.90
N SER A 281 9.69 16.51 -5.65
CA SER A 281 9.25 16.86 -7.00
C SER A 281 7.79 17.26 -6.97
N PHE A 282 7.53 18.43 -7.54
CA PHE A 282 6.21 18.94 -7.91
C PHE A 282 6.07 18.60 -9.41
N GLU A 283 5.29 17.58 -9.74
CA GLU A 283 5.06 17.13 -11.13
C GLU A 283 3.82 17.80 -11.75
#